data_AF-A0A9D8Q076-F1
#
_entry.id   AF-A0A9D8Q076-F1
#
_cell.length_a   1.000
_cell.length_b   1.000
_cell.length_c   1.000
_cell.angle_alpha   90.00
_cell.angle_beta   90.00
_cell.angle_gamma   90.00
#
_symmetry.space_group_name_H-M   'P 1'
#
loop_
_entity.id
_entity.type
_entity.pdbx_description
1 polymer ?
#
loop_
_entity_poly.entity_id
_entity_poly.type
_entity_poly.pdbx_seq_one_letter_code
_entity_poly.pdbx_strand_id
1 'polypeptide(L)' 'MLYLASRSPRRNELLARLDIPFRALDLDVPEIRGADESPLAYVRRVALDKARAGLARV' A
#
# COMPACT_ATOMS: atom_id res chain seq x y z
N MET A 1 -13.73 5.88 -6.98
CA MET A 1 -12.67 5.13 -7.69
C MET A 1 -11.70 4.59 -6.65
N LEU A 2 -11.45 3.27 -6.58
CA LEU A 2 -10.48 2.69 -5.63
C LEU A 2 -9.09 2.62 -6.28
N TYR A 3 -8.04 2.95 -5.52
CA TYR A 3 -6.66 2.84 -5.97
C TYR A 3 -5.86 1.91 -5.04
N LEU A 4 -5.10 0.98 -5.62
CA LEU A 4 -4.20 0.10 -4.91
C LEU A 4 -2.77 0.65 -4.97
N ALA A 5 -2.30 1.24 -3.88
CA ALA A 5 -0.93 1.76 -3.71
C ALA A 5 0.09 0.63 -3.44
N SER A 6 0.20 -0.34 -4.35
CA SER A 6 1.08 -1.49 -4.20
C SER A 6 1.53 -2.08 -5.55
N ARG A 7 2.84 -2.33 -5.67
CA ARG A 7 3.46 -3.01 -6.82
C ARG A 7 3.44 -4.55 -6.74
N SER A 8 2.87 -5.13 -5.68
CA SER A 8 2.84 -6.59 -5.49
C SER A 8 1.78 -7.25 -6.37
N PRO A 9 2.15 -8.18 -7.28
CA PRO A 9 1.18 -8.94 -8.10
C PRO A 9 0.17 -9.70 -7.24
N ARG A 10 0.64 -10.36 -6.17
CA ARG A 10 -0.21 -11.08 -5.22
C ARG A 10 -1.28 -10.20 -4.58
N ARG A 11 -0.98 -8.93 -4.22
CA ARG A 11 -1.99 -8.03 -3.63
C ARG A 11 -3.04 -7.59 -4.66
N ASN A 12 -2.63 -7.43 -5.92
CA ASN A 12 -3.56 -7.15 -7.02
C ASN A 12 -4.52 -8.34 -7.21
N GLU A 13 -3.99 -9.56 -7.31
CA GLU A 13 -4.78 -10.79 -7.41
C GLU A 13 -5.76 -10.96 -6.24
N LEU A 14 -5.35 -10.67 -5.01
CA LEU A 14 -6.22 -10.76 -3.84
C LEU A 14 -7.37 -9.75 -3.89
N LEU A 15 -7.09 -8.49 -4.27
CA LEU A 15 -8.12 -7.45 -4.35
C LEU A 15 -9.08 -7.71 -5.52
N ALA A 16 -8.58 -8.26 -6.64
CA ALA A 16 -9.40 -8.62 -7.79
C ALA A 16 -10.44 -9.69 -7.48
N ARG A 17 -10.19 -10.59 -6.52
CA ARG A 17 -11.17 -11.59 -6.06
C ARG A 17 -12.40 -10.98 -5.37
N LEU A 18 -12.33 -9.72 -4.93
CA LEU A 18 -13.44 -9.04 -4.28
C LEU A 18 -14.43 -8.41 -5.28
N ASP A 19 -14.16 -8.51 -6.59
CA ASP A 19 -14.99 -7.93 -7.67
C ASP A 19 -15.25 -6.42 -7.50
N ILE A 20 -14.28 -5.71 -6.91
CA ILE A 20 -14.31 -4.26 -6.74
C ILE A 20 -13.47 -3.62 -7.85
N PRO A 21 -13.97 -2.66 -8.63
CA PRO A 21 -13.16 -1.93 -9.59
C PRO A 21 -12.06 -1.11 -8.90
N PHE A 22 -10.79 -1.35 -9.27
CA PHE A 22 -9.65 -0.57 -8.77
C PHE A 22 -8.57 -0.36 -9.82
N ARG A 23 -7.72 0.64 -9.60
CA ARG A 23 -6.49 0.86 -10.38
C ARG A 23 -5.26 0.70 -9.49
N ALA A 24 -4.31 -0.12 -9.92
CA ALA A 24 -3.01 -0.20 -9.25
C ALA A 24 -2.15 1.02 -9.58
N LEU A 25 -1.44 1.54 -8.58
CA LEU A 25 -0.48 2.62 -8.73
C LEU A 25 0.94 2.06 -8.64
N ASP A 26 1.80 2.51 -9.55
CA ASP A 26 3.23 2.24 -9.50
C ASP A 26 3.91 3.28 -8.61
N LEU A 27 4.06 2.95 -7.33
CA LEU A 27 4.72 3.81 -6.37
C LEU A 27 5.51 2.99 -5.35
N ASP A 28 6.51 3.65 -4.79
CA ASP A 28 7.33 3.13 -3.72
C ASP A 28 7.41 4.13 -2.58
N VAL A 29 7.52 3.61 -1.36
CA VAL A 29 7.81 4.39 -0.16
C VAL A 29 8.86 3.64 0.66
N PRO A 30 9.68 4.32 1.49
CA PRO A 30 10.67 3.65 2.30
C PRO A 30 10.04 2.62 3.26
N GLU A 31 10.45 1.36 3.12
CA GLU A 31 10.06 0.23 3.98
C GLU A 31 11.19 -0.10 4.96
N ILE A 32 11.66 0.91 5.69
CA ILE A 32 12.72 0.77 6.69
C ILE A 32 12.07 0.85 8.06
N ARG A 33 12.23 -0.21 8.86
CA ARG A 33 11.75 -0.28 10.24
C ARG A 33 12.67 0.52 11.15
N GLY A 34 12.09 1.38 11.99
CA GLY A 34 12.86 2.11 13.02
C GLY A 34 13.39 1.18 14.11
N ALA A 35 14.47 1.57 14.78
CA ALA A 35 15.13 0.76 15.83
C ALA A 35 14.15 0.31 16.94
N ASP A 36 13.34 1.24 17.44
CA ASP A 36 12.37 1.01 18.51
C ASP A 36 10.93 0.79 17.99
N GLU A 37 10.78 0.64 16.67
CA GLU A 37 9.47 0.48 16.07
C GLU A 37 8.99 -0.97 16.23
N SER A 38 7.84 -1.17 16.88
CA SER A 38 7.25 -2.50 16.99
C SER A 38 6.80 -3.01 15.61
N PRO A 39 6.74 -4.34 15.38
CA PRO A 39 6.26 -4.88 14.10
C PRO A 39 4.87 -4.35 13.69
N LEU A 40 3.96 -4.19 14.67
CA LEU A 40 2.62 -3.67 14.41
C LEU A 40 2.63 -2.19 14.05
N ALA A 41 3.45 -1.38 14.71
CA ALA A 41 3.61 0.04 14.39
C ALA A 41 4.20 0.21 12.98
N TYR A 42 5.22 -0.58 12.66
CA TYR A 42 5.88 -0.59 11.36
C TYR A 42 4.92 -0.86 10.20
N VAL A 43 4.16 -1.97 10.26
CA VAL A 43 3.24 -2.32 9.16
C VAL A 43 2.10 -1.30 9.01
N ARG A 44 1.61 -0.72 10.11
CA ARG A 44 0.60 0.33 10.08
C ARG A 44 1.13 1.60 9.43
N ARG A 45 2.32 2.05 9.83
CA ARG A 45 2.96 3.24 9.26
C ARG A 45 3.20 3.06 7.76
N VAL A 46 3.84 1.97 7.35
CA VAL A 46 4.12 1.70 5.93
C VAL A 46 2.83 1.64 5.09
N ALA A 47 1.77 1.02 5.61
CA ALA A 47 0.48 0.98 4.90
C ALA A 47 -0.11 2.40 4.72
N LEU A 48 -0.06 3.23 5.77
CA LEU A 48 -0.51 4.63 5.70
C LEU A 48 0.35 5.47 4.76
N ASP A 49 1.68 5.31 4.80
CA ASP A 49 2.61 6.03 3.94
C ASP A 49 2.34 5.72 2.46
N LYS A 50 2.10 4.44 2.11
CA LYS A 50 1.69 4.04 0.76
C LYS A 50 0.36 4.66 0.36
N ALA A 51 -0.65 4.62 1.22
CA ALA A 51 -1.96 5.19 0.94
C ALA A 51 -1.89 6.70 0.70
N ARG A 52 -1.13 7.42 1.54
CA ARG A 52 -0.90 8.87 1.40
C ARG A 52 -0.12 9.22 0.13
N ALA A 53 0.95 8.50 -0.16
CA ALA A 53 1.72 8.68 -1.39
C ALA A 53 0.91 8.36 -2.66
N GLY A 54 -0.02 7.40 -2.56
CA GLY A 54 -0.98 7.11 -3.62
C GLY A 54 -1.98 8.23 -3.82
N LEU A 55 -2.57 8.75 -2.74
CA LEU A 55 -3.50 9.87 -2.78
C LEU A 55 -2.87 11.13 -3.40
N ALA A 56 -1.60 11.40 -3.13
CA ALA A 56 -0.90 12.55 -3.69
C ALA A 56 -0.63 12.44 -5.22
N ARG A 57 -0.90 11.29 -5.85
CA ARG A 57 -0.65 11.02 -7.27
C ARG A 57 -1.92 10.93 -8.13
N VAL A 58 -3.11 11.05 -7.53
CA VAL A 58 -4.41 10.82 -8.20
C VAL A 58 -5.35 12.01 -8.10
#